data_AF-A0A8T4DZE4-F1
#
_entry.id   AF-A0A8T4DZE4-F1
#
_cell.length_a   1.000
_cell.length_b   1.000
_cell.length_c   1.000
_cell.angle_alpha   90.00
_cell.angle_beta   90.00
_cell.angle_gamma   90.00
#
_symmetry.space_group_name_H-M   'P 1'
#
loop_
_entity.id
_entity.type
_entity.pdbx_description
1 polymer ?
#
loop_
_entity_poly.entity_id
_entity_poly.type
_entity_poly.pdbx_seq_one_letter_code
_entity_poly.pdbx_strand_id
1 'polypeptide(L)'
;MFDVALLVVVGFFVLFVYLFYRAMKLFVKFIAVVGISALFPVILVKVFGVGWNLTTELMLSFVMIGVMGFFIYYGLAILEVLTKSFTDSAKIAFGVNKKRRRQSRYDDDLE
;
A
#
# COMPACT_ATOMS: atom_id res chain seq x y z
N MET A 1 9.22 10.85 -42.35
CA MET A 1 8.46 11.73 -41.43
C MET A 1 8.24 10.97 -40.14
N PHE A 2 8.75 11.44 -39.01
CA PHE A 2 8.37 10.88 -37.71
C PHE A 2 6.91 11.25 -37.48
N ASP A 3 6.04 10.25 -37.51
CA ASP A 3 4.62 10.46 -37.36
C ASP A 3 4.29 10.71 -35.89
N VAL A 4 3.95 11.96 -35.58
CA VAL A 4 3.63 12.41 -34.22
C VAL A 4 2.49 11.57 -33.63
N ALA A 5 1.57 11.09 -34.46
CA ALA A 5 0.50 10.19 -34.05
C ALA A 5 1.04 8.86 -33.49
N LEU A 6 2.06 8.30 -34.12
CA LEU A 6 2.67 7.05 -33.69
C LEU A 6 3.40 7.21 -32.34
N LEU A 7 4.02 8.37 -32.11
CA LEU A 7 4.69 8.69 -30.85
C LEU A 7 3.69 8.82 -29.69
N VAL A 8 2.53 9.43 -29.93
CA VAL A 8 1.44 9.53 -28.95
C VAL A 8 0.88 8.15 -28.60
N VAL A 9 0.64 7.30 -29.59
CA VAL A 9 0.14 5.93 -29.38
C VAL A 9 1.11 5.09 -28.56
N VAL A 10 2.41 5.16 -28.88
CA VAL A 10 3.46 4.48 -28.11
C VAL A 10 3.51 5.01 -26.68
N GLY A 11 3.39 6.32 -26.48
CA GLY A 11 3.32 6.93 -25.15
C GLY A 11 2.15 6.41 -24.31
N PHE A 12 0.94 6.36 -24.87
CA PHE A 12 -0.23 5.78 -24.20
C PHE A 12 -0.06 4.29 -23.91
N PHE A 13 0.54 3.54 -24.84
CA PHE A 13 0.80 2.12 -24.63
C PHE A 13 1.75 1.89 -23.45
N VAL A 14 2.84 2.65 -23.34
CA VAL A 14 3.77 2.57 -22.21
C VAL A 14 3.06 2.94 -20.90
N LEU A 15 2.24 3.98 -20.89
CA LEU A 15 1.43 4.36 -19.72
C LEU A 15 0.48 3.23 -19.30
N PHE A 16 -0.19 2.61 -20.27
CA PHE A 16 -1.09 1.48 -20.03
C PHE A 16 -0.34 0.29 -19.43
N VAL A 17 0.79 -0.11 -20.01
CA VAL A 17 1.62 -1.20 -19.49
C VAL A 17 2.09 -0.91 -18.07
N TYR A 18 2.49 0.34 -17.79
CA TYR A 18 2.89 0.76 -16.45
C TYR A 18 1.75 0.65 -15.43
N LEU A 19 0.56 1.14 -15.77
CA LEU A 19 -0.64 1.04 -14.94
C LEU A 19 -1.04 -0.42 -14.71
N PHE A 20 -1.01 -1.24 -15.76
CA PHE A 20 -1.33 -2.65 -15.70
C PHE A 20 -0.36 -3.42 -14.80
N TYR A 21 0.95 -3.19 -14.94
CA TYR A 21 1.97 -3.79 -14.08
C TYR A 21 1.74 -3.42 -12.60
N ARG A 22 1.43 -2.14 -12.32
CA ARG A 22 1.12 -1.68 -10.97
C ARG A 22 -0.14 -2.32 -10.40
N ALA A 23 -1.18 -2.47 -11.22
CA ALA A 23 -2.42 -3.14 -10.86
C ALA A 23 -2.19 -4.63 -10.56
N MET A 24 -1.42 -5.34 -11.42
CA MET A 24 -1.06 -6.74 -11.21
C MET A 24 -0.30 -6.97 -9.91
N LYS A 25 0.65 -6.09 -9.58
CA LYS A 25 1.37 -6.16 -8.29
C LYS A 25 0.44 -6.05 -7.09
N LEU A 26 -0.58 -5.19 -7.19
CA LEU A 26 -1.63 -5.02 -6.18
C LEU A 26 -2.53 -6.25 -6.09
N PHE A 27 -2.91 -6.79 -7.25
CA PHE A 27 -3.76 -7.98 -7.36
C PHE A 27 -3.10 -9.23 -6.76
N VAL A 28 -1.80 -9.44 -6.99
CA VAL A 28 -1.05 -10.54 -6.36
C VAL A 28 -1.07 -10.44 -4.83
N LYS A 29 -0.88 -9.24 -4.28
CA LYS A 29 -0.99 -9.03 -2.83
C LYS A 29 -2.39 -9.32 -2.30
N PHE A 30 -3.41 -8.91 -3.05
CA PHE A 30 -4.80 -9.19 -2.71
C PHE A 30 -5.08 -10.70 -2.66
N ILE A 31 -4.65 -11.45 -3.68
CA ILE A 31 -4.77 -12.91 -3.70
C ILE A 31 -4.06 -13.54 -2.50
N ALA A 32 -2.86 -13.07 -2.17
CA ALA A 32 -2.13 -13.58 -1.01
C ALA A 32 -2.91 -13.37 0.30
N VAL A 33 -3.51 -12.19 0.50
CA VAL A 33 -4.36 -11.93 1.67
C VAL A 33 -5.57 -12.85 1.70
N VAL A 34 -6.30 -12.97 0.59
CA VAL A 34 -7.47 -13.86 0.49
C VAL A 34 -7.08 -15.30 0.82
N GLY A 35 -5.97 -15.80 0.27
CA GLY A 35 -5.47 -17.15 0.53
C GLY A 35 -5.10 -17.36 2.00
N ILE A 36 -4.35 -16.43 2.61
CA ILE A 36 -3.96 -16.51 4.02
C ILE A 36 -5.20 -16.46 4.92
N SER A 37 -6.15 -15.58 4.63
CA SER A 37 -7.39 -15.44 5.41
C SER A 37 -8.30 -16.66 5.30
N ALA A 38 -8.33 -17.34 4.15
CA ALA A 38 -9.06 -18.60 3.99
C ALA A 38 -8.41 -19.77 4.76
N LEU A 39 -7.08 -19.80 4.83
CA LEU A 39 -6.33 -20.82 5.58
C LEU A 39 -6.43 -20.64 7.09
N PHE A 40 -6.58 -19.40 7.57
CA PHE A 40 -6.65 -19.09 8.99
C PHE A 40 -7.69 -19.90 9.80
N PRO A 41 -8.99 -19.97 9.42
CA PRO A 41 -9.96 -20.79 10.13
C PRO A 41 -9.63 -22.29 10.08
N VAL A 42 -9.02 -22.79 8.99
CA VAL A 42 -8.58 -24.19 8.89
C VAL A 42 -7.53 -24.50 9.95
N ILE A 43 -6.54 -23.62 10.09
CA ILE A 43 -5.48 -23.76 11.09
C ILE A 43 -6.07 -23.70 12.50
N LEU A 44 -6.98 -22.76 12.76
CA LEU A 44 -7.67 -22.61 14.05
C LEU A 44 -8.41 -23.88 14.47
N VAL A 45 -9.13 -24.52 13.56
CA VAL A 45 -9.91 -25.72 13.87
C VAL A 45 -9.02 -26.96 13.92
N LYS A 46 -8.10 -27.15 12.96
CA LYS A 46 -7.28 -28.38 12.86
C LYS A 46 -6.08 -28.41 13.80
N VAL A 47 -5.46 -27.26 14.07
CA VAL A 47 -4.22 -27.17 14.86
C VAL A 47 -4.53 -26.77 16.31
N PHE A 48 -5.38 -25.77 16.51
CA PHE A 48 -5.73 -25.28 17.84
C PHE A 48 -6.95 -25.97 18.46
N GLY A 49 -7.61 -26.86 17.70
CA GLY A 49 -8.72 -27.68 18.21
C GLY A 49 -9.97 -26.86 18.56
N VAL A 50 -10.15 -25.68 17.94
CA VAL A 50 -11.34 -24.87 18.18
C VAL A 50 -12.57 -25.62 17.67
N GLY A 51 -13.57 -25.80 18.54
CA GLY A 51 -14.80 -26.55 18.28
C GLY A 51 -15.77 -25.88 17.29
N TRP A 52 -15.26 -25.06 16.37
CA TRP A 52 -16.06 -24.46 15.30
C TRP A 52 -16.19 -25.44 14.13
N ASN A 53 -17.38 -25.54 13.57
CA ASN A 53 -17.57 -26.27 12.33
C ASN A 53 -16.95 -25.49 11.17
N LEU A 54 -16.07 -26.14 10.41
CA LEU A 54 -15.52 -25.62 9.16
C LEU A 54 -16.59 -25.62 8.08
N THR A 55 -17.44 -24.59 8.11
CA THR A 55 -18.40 -24.32 7.04
C THR A 55 -17.82 -23.32 6.05
N THR A 56 -18.32 -23.36 4.81
CA THR A 56 -17.96 -22.38 3.78
C THR A 56 -18.29 -20.95 4.22
N GLU A 57 -19.37 -20.76 4.97
CA GLU A 57 -19.76 -19.45 5.53
C GLU A 57 -18.73 -18.90 6.52
N LEU A 58 -18.20 -19.75 7.41
CA LEU A 58 -17.16 -19.36 8.36
C LEU A 58 -15.85 -19.01 7.62
N MET A 59 -15.48 -19.79 6.59
CA MET A 59 -14.32 -19.43 5.76
C MET A 59 -14.51 -18.08 5.06
N LEU A 60 -15.70 -17.86 4.48
CA LEU A 60 -16.02 -16.64 3.76
C LEU A 60 -15.97 -15.42 4.69
N SER A 61 -16.46 -15.54 5.93
CA SER A 61 -16.43 -14.43 6.90
C SER A 61 -15.00 -14.02 7.26
N PHE A 62 -14.09 -14.98 7.46
CA PHE A 62 -12.67 -14.68 7.68
C PHE A 62 -11.99 -14.07 6.46
N VAL A 63 -12.30 -14.55 5.25
CA VAL A 63 -11.84 -13.92 4.01
C VAL A 63 -12.32 -12.49 3.90
N MET A 64 -13.61 -12.24 4.18
CA MET A 64 -14.19 -10.89 4.14
C MET A 64 -13.53 -9.96 5.16
N ILE A 65 -13.24 -10.43 6.37
CA ILE A 65 -12.50 -9.67 7.38
C ILE A 65 -11.08 -9.34 6.87
N GLY A 66 -10.38 -10.31 6.30
CA GLY A 66 -9.04 -10.10 5.74
C GLY A 66 -9.03 -9.09 4.59
N VAL A 67 -9.99 -9.21 3.67
CA VAL A 67 -10.19 -8.27 2.56
C VAL A 67 -10.52 -6.87 3.07
N MET A 68 -11.41 -6.75 4.06
CA MET A 68 -11.76 -5.47 4.67
C MET A 68 -10.54 -4.81 5.32
N GLY A 69 -9.75 -5.56 6.07
CA GLY A 69 -8.49 -5.09 6.65
C GLY A 69 -7.49 -4.62 5.59
N PHE A 70 -7.38 -5.35 4.47
CA PHE A 70 -6.55 -4.96 3.34
C PHE A 70 -6.98 -3.62 2.73
N PHE A 71 -8.28 -3.40 2.52
CA PHE A 71 -8.81 -2.13 2.01
C PHE A 71 -8.57 -0.98 2.99
N ILE A 72 -8.76 -1.20 4.30
CA ILE A 72 -8.48 -0.18 5.32
C ILE A 72 -6.99 0.19 5.31
N TYR A 73 -6.09 -0.81 5.30
CA TYR A 73 -4.66 -0.58 5.27
C TYR A 73 -4.22 0.21 4.03
N TYR A 74 -4.69 -0.18 2.84
CA TYR A 74 -4.37 0.52 1.61
C TYR A 74 -4.99 1.93 1.57
N GLY A 75 -6.21 2.09 2.07
CA GLY A 75 -6.86 3.40 2.17
C GLY A 75 -6.09 4.35 3.08
N LEU A 76 -5.67 3.88 4.26
CA LEU A 76 -4.85 4.65 5.18
C LEU A 76 -3.48 4.99 4.59
N ALA A 77 -2.83 4.06 3.89
CA ALA A 77 -1.55 4.33 3.24
C ALA A 77 -1.67 5.41 2.15
N ILE A 78 -2.77 5.41 1.38
CA ILE A 78 -3.03 6.46 0.38
C ILE A 78 -3.28 7.80 1.06
N LEU A 79 -4.09 7.82 2.12
CA LEU A 79 -4.33 9.01 2.94
C LEU A 79 -3.03 9.56 3.54
N GLU A 80 -2.14 8.69 4.01
CA GLU A 80 -0.83 9.09 4.55
C GLU A 80 0.06 9.71 3.48
N VAL A 81 0.08 9.15 2.27
CA VAL A 81 0.84 9.71 1.14
C VAL A 81 0.27 11.07 0.75
N LEU A 82 -1.06 11.19 0.65
CA LEU A 82 -1.73 12.46 0.34
C LEU A 82 -1.44 13.50 1.42
N THR A 83 -1.67 13.17 2.68
CA THR A 83 -1.41 14.09 3.81
C THR A 83 0.06 14.50 3.87
N LYS A 84 1.02 13.59 3.68
CA LYS A 84 2.45 13.96 3.58
C LYS A 84 2.71 14.89 2.40
N SER A 85 2.16 14.62 1.21
CA SER A 85 2.29 15.54 0.07
C SER A 85 1.70 16.92 0.36
N PHE A 86 0.51 17.00 0.96
CA PHE A 86 -0.08 18.29 1.35
C PHE A 86 0.72 18.98 2.46
N THR A 87 1.28 18.24 3.41
CA THR A 87 2.05 18.80 4.53
C THR A 87 3.46 19.23 4.11
N ASP A 88 4.07 18.53 3.14
CA ASP A 88 5.34 18.95 2.53
C ASP A 88 5.13 20.14 1.59
N SER A 89 4.07 20.16 0.78
CA SER A 89 3.68 21.36 0.02
C SER A 89 3.35 22.54 0.94
N ALA A 90 2.69 22.30 2.07
CA ALA A 90 2.46 23.31 3.10
C ALA A 90 3.78 23.73 3.79
N LYS A 91 4.70 22.82 4.10
CA LYS A 91 6.03 23.16 4.66
C LYS A 91 6.89 23.97 3.70
N ILE A 92 6.80 23.67 2.40
CA ILE A 92 7.49 24.42 1.34
C ILE A 92 6.86 25.81 1.19
N ALA A 93 5.53 25.93 1.29
CA ALA A 93 4.82 27.21 1.25
C ALA A 93 4.99 28.06 2.54
N PHE A 94 5.10 27.42 3.71
CA PHE A 94 5.28 28.07 5.02
C PHE A 94 6.75 28.21 5.45
N GLY A 95 7.72 27.95 4.56
CA GLY A 95 9.13 28.30 4.80
C GLY A 95 9.77 27.68 6.04
N VAL A 96 9.32 26.51 6.51
CA VAL A 96 9.97 25.83 7.65
C VAL A 96 11.16 25.03 7.13
N ASN A 97 12.19 25.78 6.80
CA ASN A 97 13.50 25.29 6.41
C ASN A 97 14.10 24.50 7.58
N LYS A 98 13.99 23.17 7.55
CA LYS A 98 14.54 22.26 8.56
C LYS A 98 16.08 22.14 8.45
N LYS A 99 16.78 23.24 8.13
CA LYS A 99 18.23 23.41 8.31
C LYS A 99 18.52 23.79 9.77
N ARG A 100 18.19 22.94 10.74
CA ARG A 100 18.56 23.21 12.15
C ARG A 100 18.67 21.99 13.06
N ARG A 101 19.16 20.85 12.53
CA ARG A 101 19.47 19.68 13.39
C ARG A 101 20.79 18.96 13.13
N ARG A 102 21.65 19.45 12.23
CA ARG A 102 23.01 18.86 12.05
C ARG A 102 24.18 19.75 12.50
N GLN A 103 23.95 21.04 12.77
CA GLN A 103 25.06 21.96 13.06
C GLN A 103 25.21 22.28 14.56
N SER A 104 24.11 22.32 15.32
CA SER A 104 24.13 22.63 16.77
C SER A 104 24.62 21.48 17.68
N ARG A 105 25.07 20.35 17.11
CA ARG A 105 25.60 19.22 17.91
C ARG A 105 27.08 18.96 17.65
N TYR A 106 27.74 19.84 16.90
CA TYR A 106 29.17 19.77 16.66
C TYR A 106 29.91 20.89 17.40
N ASP A 107 29.22 22.00 17.69
CA ASP A 107 29.80 23.11 18.46
C ASP A 107 29.78 22.87 19.98
N ASP A 108 28.85 22.05 20.50
CA ASP A 108 28.79 21.71 21.94
C ASP A 108 29.82 20.63 22.36
N ASP A 109 30.44 19.93 21.40
CA ASP A 109 31.46 18.90 21.66
C ASP A 109 32.90 19.47 21.56
N LEU A 110 33.03 20.79 21.32
CA LEU A 110 34.31 21.51 21.14
C LEU A 110 34.58 22.56 22.23
N GLU A 111 33.73 22.68 23.26
CA GLU A 111 33.97 23.48 24.47
C GLU A 111 34.38 22.63 25.68
#